data_AF-A0A2U0RVV6-F1
#
_entry.id   AF-A0A2U0RVV6-F1
#
_cell.length_a   1.000
_cell.length_b   1.000
_cell.length_c   1.000
_cell.angle_alpha   90.00
_cell.angle_beta   90.00
_cell.angle_gamma   90.00
#
_symmetry.space_group_name_H-M   'P 1'
#
loop_
_entity.id
_entity.type
_entity.pdbx_description
1 polymer ?
#
loop_
_entity_poly.entity_id
_entity_poly.type
_entity_poly.pdbx_seq_one_letter_code
_entity_poly.pdbx_strand_id
1 'polypeptide(L)'
;MPTFTTNWHRYRTHLHPIAAKPQKRNPTTPTDSYTTKQNRSKHTKKTADKQKTTNFEKLLLEAIDEGLSVLGESSKHAIYFYLEKSFKIKKKNIPNRIEEFADALEKIFGTGAKIVEIQIMKCLFNKVGYTFKSYSKQKNLTFIEYIEAVKLEKKKSESINDQQLN
;
A
#
# COMPACT_ATOMS: atom_id res chain seq x y z
N MET A 1 -37.66 -12.19 -1.64
CA MET A 1 -36.22 -12.51 -1.64
C MET A 1 -35.79 -12.74 -3.09
N PRO A 2 -35.09 -11.80 -3.74
CA PRO A 2 -34.67 -11.98 -5.13
C PRO A 2 -33.29 -12.65 -5.21
N THR A 3 -33.23 -13.80 -5.89
CA THR A 3 -32.00 -14.54 -6.20
C THR A 3 -31.24 -13.86 -7.33
N PHE A 4 -30.00 -13.46 -7.06
CA PHE A 4 -29.07 -12.88 -8.03
C PHE A 4 -28.59 -13.98 -8.99
N THR A 5 -29.13 -14.04 -10.21
CA THR A 5 -28.63 -14.97 -11.24
C THR A 5 -27.53 -14.29 -12.05
N THR A 6 -26.28 -14.71 -11.85
CA THR A 6 -25.08 -14.22 -12.54
C THR A 6 -25.06 -14.69 -13.99
N ASN A 7 -25.59 -13.88 -14.91
CA ASN A 7 -25.48 -14.13 -16.34
C ASN A 7 -24.51 -13.14 -17.00
N TRP A 8 -23.20 -13.42 -16.84
CA TRP A 8 -22.09 -12.61 -17.32
C TRP A 8 -21.84 -12.71 -18.84
N HIS A 9 -22.51 -13.63 -19.53
CA HIS A 9 -22.15 -14.08 -20.88
C HIS A 9 -22.85 -13.29 -22.01
N ARG A 10 -23.71 -12.32 -21.70
CA ARG A 10 -24.60 -11.67 -22.68
C ARG A 10 -24.03 -10.42 -23.36
N TYR A 11 -22.82 -9.95 -23.03
CA TYR A 11 -22.27 -8.70 -23.58
C TYR A 11 -20.94 -8.87 -24.33
N ARG A 12 -20.85 -9.83 -25.24
CA ARG A 12 -19.66 -9.96 -26.09
C ARG A 12 -19.96 -10.34 -27.53
N THR A 13 -20.48 -9.37 -28.28
CA THR A 13 -20.43 -9.18 -29.74
C THR A 13 -21.12 -7.82 -29.96
N HIS A 14 -20.51 -6.77 -30.50
CA HIS A 14 -20.03 -6.63 -31.87
C HIS A 14 -18.98 -5.50 -31.92
N LEU A 15 -17.73 -5.81 -32.30
CA LEU A 15 -16.77 -4.80 -32.74
C LEU A 15 -16.73 -4.86 -34.27
N HIS A 16 -17.27 -3.84 -34.95
CA HIS A 16 -17.10 -3.63 -36.38
C HIS A 16 -15.77 -2.89 -36.65
N PRO A 17 -15.06 -3.20 -37.76
CA PRO A 17 -13.83 -2.51 -38.12
C PRO A 17 -14.17 -1.14 -38.73
N ILE A 18 -13.64 -0.05 -38.16
CA ILE A 18 -13.85 1.29 -38.72
C ILE A 18 -12.62 1.67 -39.55
N ALA A 19 -12.68 1.36 -40.85
CA ALA A 19 -11.91 2.05 -41.88
C ALA A 19 -12.58 3.41 -42.19
N ALA A 20 -11.73 4.41 -42.44
CA ALA A 20 -12.03 5.84 -42.48
C ALA A 20 -13.02 6.32 -43.57
N LYS A 21 -13.85 7.33 -43.23
CA LYS A 21 -14.07 8.59 -43.99
C LYS A 21 -14.93 9.61 -43.19
N PRO A 22 -14.82 10.93 -43.48
CA PRO A 22 -14.97 11.99 -42.47
C PRO A 22 -16.36 12.64 -42.47
N GLN A 23 -16.85 13.04 -41.29
CA GLN A 23 -18.11 13.77 -41.17
C GLN A 23 -18.02 14.95 -40.17
N LYS A 24 -18.75 16.00 -40.56
CA LYS A 24 -18.58 17.42 -40.25
C LYS A 24 -18.77 17.78 -38.77
N ARG A 25 -17.92 18.70 -38.29
CA ARG A 25 -18.03 19.33 -36.97
C ARG A 25 -19.22 20.30 -36.92
N ASN A 26 -19.92 20.33 -35.78
CA ASN A 26 -20.40 21.57 -35.13
C ASN A 26 -20.80 21.31 -33.67
N PRO A 27 -20.80 22.36 -32.81
CA PRO A 27 -20.31 22.26 -31.42
C PRO A 27 -21.38 22.56 -30.35
N THR A 28 -21.26 21.94 -29.16
CA THR A 28 -21.67 22.45 -27.82
C THR A 28 -21.43 21.33 -26.78
N THR A 29 -20.30 21.34 -26.06
CA THR A 29 -20.08 21.73 -24.62
C THR A 29 -19.67 20.47 -23.80
N PRO A 30 -18.92 20.60 -22.68
CA PRO A 30 -17.49 20.31 -22.62
C PRO A 30 -17.16 18.98 -21.91
N THR A 31 -16.38 18.14 -22.60
CA THR A 31 -15.70 16.99 -22.00
C THR A 31 -14.36 17.44 -21.46
N ASP A 32 -14.27 17.69 -20.15
CA ASP A 32 -12.99 17.91 -19.48
C ASP A 32 -12.23 16.59 -19.36
N SER A 33 -11.36 16.40 -20.36
CA SER A 33 -10.33 15.38 -20.41
C SER A 33 -9.29 15.63 -19.31
N TYR A 34 -8.98 14.59 -18.53
CA TYR A 34 -7.86 14.61 -17.59
C TYR A 34 -6.55 14.72 -18.35
N THR A 35 -6.12 15.97 -18.54
CA THR A 35 -4.81 16.33 -19.08
C THR A 35 -3.84 16.51 -17.92
N THR A 36 -2.81 15.65 -17.93
CA THR A 36 -1.61 15.80 -17.11
C THR A 36 -0.93 17.13 -17.43
N LYS A 37 -0.84 18.01 -16.44
CA LYS A 37 0.00 19.22 -16.48
C LYS A 37 1.07 19.12 -15.41
N GLN A 38 2.31 19.03 -15.86
CA GLN A 38 3.48 19.44 -15.11
C GLN A 38 3.47 20.97 -15.00
N ASN A 39 3.62 21.54 -13.79
CA ASN A 39 4.50 22.68 -13.55
C ASN A 39 4.63 23.08 -12.07
N ARG A 40 5.85 22.85 -11.57
CA ARG A 40 6.71 23.65 -10.68
C ARG A 40 6.15 24.92 -10.00
N SER A 41 6.12 24.83 -8.66
CA SER A 41 6.59 25.81 -7.64
C SER A 41 5.80 27.10 -7.36
N LYS A 42 5.34 27.23 -6.10
CA LYS A 42 5.90 28.20 -5.13
C LYS A 42 5.43 27.91 -3.69
N HIS A 43 6.42 27.53 -2.88
CA HIS A 43 6.70 27.96 -1.51
C HIS A 43 5.53 28.30 -0.55
N THR A 44 5.25 27.39 0.38
CA THR A 44 4.93 27.76 1.77
C THR A 44 5.89 27.04 2.71
N LYS A 45 6.35 27.79 3.71
CA LYS A 45 7.45 27.46 4.61
C LYS A 45 7.07 26.36 5.61
N LYS A 46 7.92 25.34 5.67
CA LYS A 46 8.58 24.78 6.85
C LYS A 46 7.71 24.58 8.12
N THR A 47 7.34 23.32 8.35
CA THR A 47 7.55 22.70 9.68
C THR A 47 8.46 21.50 9.49
N ALA A 48 9.58 21.54 10.20
CA ALA A 48 10.60 20.52 10.18
C ALA A 48 10.10 19.34 11.01
N ASP A 49 9.78 18.24 10.35
CA ASP A 49 9.96 16.92 10.94
C ASP A 49 10.71 16.07 9.91
N LYS A 50 12.03 16.28 9.88
CA LYS A 50 12.94 15.47 9.07
C LYS A 50 13.09 14.13 9.78
N GLN A 51 12.02 13.32 9.75
CA GLN A 51 12.08 11.94 10.20
C GLN A 51 13.15 11.25 9.36
N LYS A 52 14.27 10.93 10.01
CA LYS A 52 15.36 10.14 9.44
C LYS A 52 14.77 8.76 9.17
N THR A 53 14.21 8.56 7.97
CA THR A 53 13.58 7.30 7.60
C THR A 53 14.63 6.21 7.66
N THR A 54 14.53 5.34 8.66
CA THR A 54 15.48 4.24 8.83
C THR A 54 15.38 3.27 7.66
N ASN A 55 16.43 2.48 7.41
CA ASN A 55 16.41 1.49 6.35
C ASN A 55 15.23 0.51 6.54
N PHE A 56 14.96 0.13 7.79
CA PHE A 56 13.81 -0.70 8.15
C PHE A 56 12.46 -0.05 7.80
N GLU A 57 12.24 1.23 8.09
CA GLU A 57 10.97 1.90 7.75
C GLU A 57 10.69 1.90 6.24
N LYS A 58 11.74 2.01 5.41
CA LYS A 58 11.60 1.89 3.96
C LYS A 58 11.18 0.48 3.55
N LEU A 59 11.87 -0.55 4.07
CA LEU A 59 11.51 -1.95 3.81
C LEU A 59 10.08 -2.27 4.25
N LEU A 60 9.67 -1.75 5.41
CA LEU A 60 8.30 -1.91 5.90
C LEU A 60 7.28 -1.22 5.00
N LEU A 61 7.54 0.02 4.55
CA LEU A 61 6.66 0.71 3.61
C LEU A 61 6.51 -0.04 2.28
N GLU A 62 7.60 -0.58 1.75
CA GLU A 62 7.55 -1.39 0.54
C GLU A 62 6.79 -2.69 0.77
N ALA A 63 6.98 -3.36 1.91
CA ALA A 63 6.25 -4.56 2.26
C ALA A 63 4.74 -4.32 2.35
N ILE A 64 4.34 -3.19 2.94
CA ILE A 64 2.94 -2.76 3.00
C ILE A 64 2.42 -2.50 1.58
N ASP A 65 3.20 -1.82 0.74
CA ASP A 65 2.78 -1.52 -0.63
C ASP A 65 2.55 -2.78 -1.46
N GLU A 66 3.49 -3.74 -1.40
CA GLU A 66 3.38 -5.03 -2.07
C GLU A 66 2.24 -5.87 -1.49
N GLY A 67 2.10 -5.91 -0.17
CA GLY A 67 1.05 -6.67 0.51
C GLY A 67 -0.36 -6.20 0.14
N LEU A 68 -0.57 -4.88 0.05
CA LEU A 68 -1.84 -4.31 -0.39
C LEU A 68 -2.07 -4.45 -1.91
N SER A 69 -0.99 -4.47 -2.71
CA SER A 69 -1.08 -4.63 -4.18
C SER A 69 -1.67 -5.98 -4.59
N VAL A 70 -1.63 -6.99 -3.73
CA VAL A 70 -2.26 -8.31 -3.98
C VAL A 70 -3.78 -8.20 -4.19
N LEU A 71 -4.41 -7.18 -3.60
CA LEU A 71 -5.84 -6.88 -3.79
C LEU A 71 -6.11 -6.07 -5.07
N GLY A 72 -5.07 -5.72 -5.83
CA GLY A 72 -5.11 -4.85 -7.01
C GLY A 72 -4.64 -3.42 -6.72
N GLU A 73 -4.04 -2.79 -7.73
CA GLU A 73 -3.43 -1.45 -7.62
C GLU A 73 -4.46 -0.38 -7.23
N SER A 74 -5.66 -0.42 -7.81
CA SER A 74 -6.74 0.50 -7.47
C SER A 74 -7.20 0.33 -6.02
N SER A 75 -7.30 -0.91 -5.54
CA SER A 75 -7.65 -1.24 -4.15
C SER A 75 -6.62 -0.68 -3.18
N LYS A 76 -5.33 -0.87 -3.46
CA LYS A 76 -4.24 -0.28 -2.67
C LYS A 76 -4.35 1.24 -2.55
N HIS A 77 -4.59 1.93 -3.66
CA HIS A 77 -4.78 3.38 -3.66
C HIS A 77 -6.01 3.80 -2.84
N ALA A 78 -7.13 3.09 -2.98
CA ALA A 78 -8.34 3.35 -2.21
C ALA A 78 -8.11 3.17 -0.70
N ILE A 79 -7.37 2.13 -0.30
CA ILE A 79 -7.00 1.88 1.10
C ILE A 79 -6.16 3.03 1.63
N TYR A 80 -5.09 3.44 0.93
CA TYR A 80 -4.29 4.59 1.38
C TYR A 80 -5.08 5.89 1.45
N PHE A 81 -5.98 6.14 0.49
CA PHE A 81 -6.87 7.29 0.53
C PHE A 81 -7.77 7.27 1.77
N TYR A 82 -8.36 6.11 2.08
CA TYR A 82 -9.23 5.96 3.25
C TYR A 82 -8.46 6.08 4.57
N LEU A 83 -7.24 5.53 4.65
CA LEU A 83 -6.32 5.70 5.78
C LEU A 83 -6.03 7.17 6.06
N GLU A 84 -5.73 7.94 5.02
CA GLU A 84 -5.44 9.36 5.18
C GLU A 84 -6.68 10.18 5.56
N LYS A 85 -7.84 9.89 4.95
CA LYS A 85 -9.06 10.68 5.19
C LYS A 85 -9.76 10.35 6.50
N SER A 86 -9.94 9.07 6.80
CA SER A 86 -10.74 8.59 7.93
C SER A 86 -9.91 8.43 9.20
N PHE A 87 -8.67 7.97 9.08
CA PHE A 87 -7.80 7.69 10.23
C PHE A 87 -6.68 8.71 10.43
N LYS A 88 -6.53 9.68 9.50
CA LYS A 88 -5.44 10.67 9.50
C LYS A 88 -4.05 10.02 9.50
N ILE A 89 -3.93 8.84 8.90
CA ILE A 89 -2.67 8.11 8.76
C ILE A 89 -2.16 8.31 7.33
N LYS A 90 -1.11 9.12 7.18
CA LYS A 90 -0.41 9.26 5.90
C LYS A 90 0.47 8.03 5.66
N LYS A 91 0.58 7.59 4.41
CA LYS A 91 1.44 6.44 4.01
C LYS A 91 2.82 6.47 4.68
N LYS A 92 3.52 7.61 4.60
CA LYS A 92 4.87 7.80 5.17
C LYS A 92 4.96 7.61 6.68
N ASN A 93 3.86 7.79 7.40
CA ASN A 93 3.81 7.73 8.85
C ASN A 93 3.42 6.34 9.37
N ILE A 94 2.99 5.42 8.50
CA ILE A 94 2.55 4.06 8.88
C ILE A 94 3.63 3.32 9.69
N PRO A 95 4.93 3.33 9.32
CA PRO A 95 5.96 2.64 10.10
C PRO A 95 6.10 3.09 11.56
N ASN A 96 5.67 4.32 11.85
CA ASN A 96 5.72 4.93 13.18
C ASN A 96 4.38 4.83 13.93
N ARG A 97 3.31 4.38 13.27
CA ARG A 97 1.94 4.27 13.80
C ARG A 97 1.34 2.91 13.44
N ILE A 98 2.09 1.85 13.74
CA ILE A 98 1.74 0.50 13.26
C ILE A 98 0.50 -0.07 13.93
N GLU A 99 0.29 0.24 15.21
CA GLU A 99 -0.90 -0.15 15.97
C GLU A 99 -2.16 0.49 15.36
N GLU A 100 -2.12 1.81 15.15
CA GLU A 100 -3.24 2.53 14.55
C GLU A 100 -3.53 2.08 13.11
N PHE A 101 -2.49 1.64 12.38
CA PHE A 101 -2.65 1.05 11.07
C PHE A 101 -3.33 -0.33 11.15
N ALA A 102 -2.95 -1.18 12.10
CA ALA A 102 -3.60 -2.48 12.32
C ALA A 102 -5.09 -2.30 12.68
N ASP A 103 -5.40 -1.40 13.61
CA ASP A 103 -6.77 -1.04 13.98
C ASP A 103 -7.57 -0.52 12.78
N ALA A 104 -6.93 0.28 11.91
CA ALA A 104 -7.58 0.79 10.71
C ALA A 104 -7.85 -0.33 9.69
N LEU A 105 -6.95 -1.30 9.53
CA LEU A 105 -7.20 -2.47 8.70
C LEU A 105 -8.37 -3.29 9.23
N GLU A 106 -8.45 -3.52 10.54
CA GLU A 106 -9.59 -4.21 11.16
C GLU A 106 -10.91 -3.45 10.96
N LYS A 107 -10.90 -2.11 11.04
CA LYS A 107 -12.10 -1.31 10.75
C LYS A 107 -12.53 -1.34 9.28
N ILE A 108 -11.59 -1.48 8.34
CA ILE A 108 -11.87 -1.54 6.90
C ILE A 108 -12.33 -2.95 6.49
N PHE A 109 -11.65 -3.99 6.97
CA PHE A 109 -11.80 -5.36 6.48
C PHE A 109 -12.47 -6.31 7.47
N GLY A 110 -12.74 -5.87 8.70
CA GLY A 110 -13.18 -6.73 9.80
C GLY A 110 -12.21 -7.88 10.03
N THR A 111 -12.75 -9.08 10.22
CA THR A 111 -11.98 -10.32 10.36
C THR A 111 -11.02 -10.59 9.20
N GLY A 112 -11.30 -10.04 8.00
CA GLY A 112 -10.44 -10.14 6.82
C GLY A 112 -9.10 -9.41 6.96
N ALA A 113 -8.95 -8.50 7.92
CA ALA A 113 -7.70 -7.78 8.18
C ALA A 113 -6.53 -8.72 8.45
N LYS A 114 -6.77 -9.84 9.14
CA LYS A 114 -5.76 -10.87 9.42
C LYS A 114 -5.09 -11.41 8.16
N ILE A 115 -5.84 -11.56 7.06
CA ILE A 115 -5.29 -12.03 5.79
C ILE A 115 -4.34 -10.98 5.19
N VAL A 116 -4.73 -9.71 5.28
CA VAL A 116 -3.91 -8.58 4.80
C VAL A 116 -2.65 -8.45 5.64
N GLU A 117 -2.76 -8.52 6.97
CA GLU A 117 -1.62 -8.50 7.90
C GLU A 117 -0.63 -9.62 7.60
N ILE A 118 -1.11 -10.87 7.48
CA ILE A 118 -0.28 -12.02 7.12
C ILE A 118 0.45 -11.79 5.79
N GLN A 119 -0.23 -11.19 4.80
CA GLN A 119 0.38 -10.91 3.52
C GLN A 119 1.51 -9.88 3.64
N ILE A 120 1.31 -8.81 4.41
CA ILE A 120 2.34 -7.80 4.67
C ILE A 120 3.52 -8.43 5.43
N MET A 121 3.27 -9.28 6.42
CA MET A 121 4.31 -9.99 7.17
C MET A 121 5.20 -10.84 6.25
N LYS A 122 4.59 -11.55 5.29
CA LYS A 122 5.32 -12.34 4.27
C LYS A 122 6.18 -11.46 3.37
N CYS A 123 5.62 -10.36 2.87
CA CYS A 123 6.37 -9.39 2.06
C CYS A 123 7.57 -8.83 2.85
N LEU A 124 7.36 -8.48 4.12
CA LEU A 124 8.43 -7.98 4.98
C LEU A 124 9.50 -9.03 5.23
N PHE A 125 9.11 -10.28 5.50
CA PHE A 125 10.03 -11.40 5.68
C PHE A 125 10.98 -11.54 4.47
N ASN A 126 10.41 -11.54 3.26
CA ASN A 126 11.17 -11.64 2.03
C ASN A 126 12.15 -10.48 1.84
N LYS A 127 11.75 -9.27 2.25
CA LYS A 127 12.58 -8.04 2.14
C LYS A 127 13.70 -7.99 3.16
N VAL A 128 13.47 -8.44 4.39
CA VAL A 128 14.53 -8.44 5.42
C VAL A 128 15.52 -9.57 5.23
N GLY A 129 15.13 -10.63 4.51
CA GLY A 129 15.93 -11.79 4.15
C GLY A 129 15.87 -12.91 5.19
N TYR A 130 16.26 -14.12 4.78
CA TYR A 130 16.34 -15.32 5.64
C TYR A 130 17.40 -15.24 6.75
N THR A 131 18.09 -14.10 6.94
CA THR A 131 18.97 -13.88 8.10
C THR A 131 18.19 -13.86 9.41
N PHE A 132 16.87 -13.69 9.33
CA PHE A 132 15.92 -13.94 10.41
C PHE A 132 15.73 -15.46 10.64
N LYS A 133 16.81 -16.17 11.02
CA LYS A 133 16.80 -17.62 11.30
C LYS A 133 16.13 -17.97 12.64
N SER A 134 15.92 -17.00 13.51
CA SER A 134 15.47 -17.21 14.88
C SER A 134 13.98 -16.92 15.06
N TYR A 135 13.13 -17.51 14.22
CA TYR A 135 11.71 -17.66 14.52
C TYR A 135 11.36 -19.14 14.52
N SER A 136 11.37 -19.74 15.71
CA SER A 136 10.95 -21.12 15.88
C SER A 136 9.50 -21.26 15.44
N LYS A 137 9.23 -22.30 14.63
CA LYS A 137 7.90 -22.90 14.46
C LYS A 137 7.08 -22.74 15.76
N GLN A 138 5.96 -22.01 15.65
CA GLN A 138 4.89 -21.83 16.65
C GLN A 138 5.02 -20.64 17.63
N LYS A 139 4.24 -19.59 17.33
CA LYS A 139 3.26 -18.92 18.20
C LYS A 139 2.32 -18.12 17.31
N ASN A 140 1.06 -17.93 17.72
CA ASN A 140 0.10 -17.06 17.06
C ASN A 140 0.57 -15.61 17.21
N LEU A 141 1.57 -15.21 16.45
CA LEU A 141 2.09 -13.86 16.54
C LEU A 141 1.12 -12.89 15.90
N THR A 142 0.87 -11.82 16.62
CA THR A 142 0.16 -10.68 16.09
C THR A 142 1.03 -9.93 15.09
N PHE A 143 0.37 -9.19 14.21
CA PHE A 143 1.02 -8.33 13.24
C PHE A 143 2.02 -7.35 13.87
N ILE A 144 1.63 -6.76 15.02
CA ILE A 144 2.43 -5.76 15.75
C ILE A 144 3.68 -6.43 16.34
N GLU A 145 3.52 -7.53 17.09
CA GLU A 145 4.64 -8.26 17.69
C GLU A 145 5.68 -8.69 16.65
N TYR A 146 5.21 -9.10 15.46
CA TYR A 146 6.11 -9.49 14.39
C TYR A 146 6.95 -8.33 13.89
N ILE A 147 6.34 -7.17 13.63
CA ILE A 147 7.06 -5.99 13.14
C ILE A 147 8.07 -5.50 14.18
N GLU A 148 7.70 -5.51 15.46
CA GLU A 148 8.60 -5.13 16.55
C GLU A 148 9.81 -6.08 16.66
N ALA A 149 9.58 -7.39 16.56
CA ALA A 149 10.65 -8.37 16.58
C ALA A 149 11.64 -8.15 15.43
N VAL A 150 11.15 -7.94 14.21
CA VAL A 150 12.01 -7.66 13.05
C VAL A 150 12.74 -6.32 13.20
N LYS A 151 12.08 -5.29 13.74
CA LYS A 151 12.68 -3.98 14.01
C LYS A 151 13.83 -4.09 15.02
N LEU A 152 13.67 -4.89 16.07
CA LEU A 152 14.70 -5.13 17.09
C LEU A 152 15.93 -5.84 16.50
N GLU A 153 15.72 -6.90 15.72
CA GLU A 153 16.80 -7.66 15.07
C GLU A 153 17.61 -6.82 14.07
N LYS A 154 16.93 -5.95 13.30
CA LYS A 154 17.61 -5.04 12.38
C LYS A 154 18.46 -4.01 13.12
N LYS A 155 17.98 -3.44 14.22
CA LYS A 155 18.76 -2.51 15.06
C LYS A 155 20.01 -3.19 15.64
N LYS A 156 19.89 -4.44 16.11
CA LYS A 156 21.02 -5.22 16.64
C LYS A 156 22.09 -5.46 15.57
N SER A 157 21.67 -5.85 14.37
CA SER A 157 22.57 -6.08 13.24
C SER A 157 23.31 -4.82 12.79
N GLU A 158 22.65 -3.65 12.85
CA GLU A 158 23.26 -2.36 12.53
C GLU A 158 24.31 -1.95 13.58
N SER A 159 24.05 -2.18 14.88
CA SER A 159 25.01 -1.84 15.95
C SER A 159 26.29 -2.70 15.96
N ILE A 160 26.21 -3.94 15.47
CA ILE A 160 27.37 -4.86 15.42
C ILE A 160 28.34 -4.47 14.30
N ASN A 161 27.84 -3.98 13.17
CA ASN A 161 28.69 -3.56 12.04
C ASN A 161 29.49 -2.29 12.36
N ASP A 162 28.95 -1.37 13.18
CA ASP A 162 29.65 -0.15 13.57
C ASP A 162 30.81 -0.40 14.56
N GLN A 163 30.81 -1.54 15.27
CA GLN A 163 31.87 -1.92 16.23
C GLN A 163 33.04 -2.69 15.60
N GLN A 164 32.95 -3.10 14.33
CA GLN A 164 34.04 -3.79 13.61
C GLN A 164 34.88 -2.86 12.72
N LEU A 165 34.60 -1.55 12.72
CA LEU A 165 35.33 -0.57 11.92
C LEU A 165 36.28 0.33 12.74
N ASN A 166 36.56 -0.01 14.00
CA ASN A 166 37.45 0.74 14.89
C ASN A 166 38.58 -0.15 15.42
#